data_AF-T1ALU5-F1
#
_entry.id   AF-T1ALU5-F1
#
_cell.length_a   1.000
_cell.length_b   1.000
_cell.length_c   1.000
_cell.angle_alpha   90.00
_cell.angle_beta   90.00
_cell.angle_gamma   90.00
#
_symmetry.space_group_name_H-M   'P 1'
#
loop_
_entity.id
_entity.type
_entity.pdbx_description
1 polymer ?
#
loop_
_entity_poly.entity_id
_entity_poly.type
_entity_poly.pdbx_seq_one_letter_code
_entity_poly.pdbx_strand_id
1 'polypeptide(L)'
;MTGTMACTTVLLLVVARKLWHWPLLVLAPLGAGLLTVDLAFFSANLIKVEYGGWFPLVLGLLVFVVMSTWRRGRELVLREMKQGGLSLETFIASIANHPPLRVPGTAIFLTANQDSVPHALLHNLKHNKVLHERNVLLTVETLDTPTADSGERVELTALGREFYRLVMRFGFSEEPDVPRTLQQCQKLGLPFDMMDTTFFLSRENIVASERAGMALWRDKLFAFLARNAMPATAFFRIPGNRLVELGTQVEI
;
A
#
# COMPACT_ATOMS: atom_id res chain seq x y z
N MET A 1 -11.68 6.34 30.51
CA MET A 1 -11.96 5.76 31.84
C MET A 1 -13.43 5.89 32.20
N THR A 2 -13.98 7.10 32.32
CA THR A 2 -15.40 7.31 32.69
C THR A 2 -16.41 6.86 31.64
N GLY A 3 -16.13 7.07 30.34
CA GLY A 3 -16.99 6.55 29.27
C GLY A 3 -17.03 5.03 29.18
N THR A 4 -15.94 4.36 29.60
CA THR A 4 -15.88 2.90 29.67
C THR A 4 -16.80 2.36 30.77
N MET A 5 -16.87 3.03 31.93
CA MET A 5 -17.78 2.65 33.03
C MET A 5 -19.26 2.77 32.60
N ALA A 6 -19.63 3.88 31.93
CA ALA A 6 -20.97 4.04 31.39
C ALA A 6 -21.33 2.96 30.36
N CYS A 7 -20.42 2.62 29.43
CA CYS A 7 -20.63 1.53 28.48
C CYS A 7 -20.78 0.17 29.18
N THR A 8 -19.96 -0.12 30.20
CA THR A 8 -20.09 -1.38 30.97
C THR A 8 -21.40 -1.45 31.74
N THR A 9 -21.89 -0.35 32.32
CA THR A 9 -23.19 -0.31 32.99
C THR A 9 -24.33 -0.59 32.01
N VAL A 10 -24.32 0.02 30.82
CA VAL A 10 -25.31 -0.25 29.78
C VAL A 10 -25.27 -1.73 29.35
N LEU A 11 -24.08 -2.27 29.12
CA LEU A 11 -23.92 -3.69 28.76
C LEU A 11 -24.40 -4.62 29.88
N LEU A 12 -24.10 -4.31 31.14
CA LEU A 12 -24.55 -5.08 32.30
C LEU A 12 -26.08 -5.07 32.42
N LEU A 13 -26.74 -3.94 32.17
CA LEU A 13 -28.20 -3.87 32.13
C LEU A 13 -28.80 -4.70 31.00
N VAL A 14 -28.16 -4.70 29.81
CA VAL A 14 -28.57 -5.55 28.67
C VAL A 14 -28.41 -7.03 29.00
N VAL A 15 -27.28 -7.43 29.61
CA VAL A 15 -27.01 -8.82 30.01
C VAL A 15 -27.96 -9.26 31.12
N ALA A 16 -28.17 -8.45 32.15
CA ALA A 16 -29.09 -8.75 33.24
C ALA A 16 -30.54 -8.91 32.75
N ARG A 17 -30.93 -8.13 31.72
CA ARG A 17 -32.27 -8.22 31.11
C ARG A 17 -32.45 -9.41 30.17
N LYS A 18 -31.47 -9.68 29.30
CA LYS A 18 -31.56 -10.68 28.22
C LYS A 18 -31.07 -12.07 28.62
N LEU A 19 -30.06 -12.16 29.48
CA LEU A 19 -29.43 -13.42 29.88
C LEU A 19 -29.94 -13.91 31.24
N TRP A 20 -29.98 -13.02 32.24
CA TRP A 20 -30.39 -13.38 33.60
C TRP A 20 -31.89 -13.21 33.89
N HIS A 21 -32.67 -12.66 32.95
CA HIS A 21 -34.13 -12.54 33.05
C HIS A 21 -34.62 -11.78 34.29
N TRP A 22 -33.84 -10.83 34.81
CA TRP A 22 -34.23 -10.08 35.99
C TRP A 22 -35.51 -9.25 35.74
N PRO A 23 -36.44 -9.18 36.72
CA PRO A 23 -37.66 -8.39 36.58
C PRO A 23 -37.32 -6.90 36.46
N LEU A 24 -38.07 -6.20 35.59
CA LEU A 24 -37.85 -4.78 35.28
C LEU A 24 -37.87 -3.89 36.54
N LEU A 25 -38.66 -4.29 37.54
CA LEU A 25 -38.78 -3.63 38.85
C LEU A 25 -37.46 -3.59 39.65
N VAL A 26 -36.58 -4.57 39.48
CA VAL A 26 -35.25 -4.59 40.13
C VAL A 26 -34.21 -3.91 39.25
N LEU A 27 -34.31 -4.11 37.94
CA LEU A 27 -33.36 -3.57 36.97
C LEU A 27 -33.45 -2.04 36.82
N ALA A 28 -34.67 -1.49 36.87
CA ALA A 28 -34.90 -0.05 36.71
C ALA A 28 -34.24 0.80 37.81
N PRO A 29 -34.43 0.56 39.12
CA PRO A 29 -33.78 1.37 40.16
C PRO A 29 -32.26 1.15 40.21
N LEU A 30 -31.80 -0.09 39.99
CA LEU A 30 -30.37 -0.41 39.95
C LEU A 30 -29.68 0.30 38.77
N GLY A 31 -30.26 0.18 37.57
CA GLY A 31 -29.76 0.82 36.38
C GLY A 31 -29.81 2.33 36.45
N ALA A 32 -30.89 2.90 36.99
CA ALA A 32 -31.00 4.34 37.23
C ALA A 32 -29.89 4.82 38.18
N GLY A 33 -29.69 4.15 39.32
CA GLY A 33 -28.65 4.53 40.28
C GLY A 33 -27.24 4.49 39.70
N LEU A 34 -26.89 3.38 39.03
CA LEU A 34 -25.58 3.22 38.40
C LEU A 34 -25.36 4.24 37.26
N LEU A 35 -26.34 4.39 36.35
CA LEU A 35 -26.24 5.37 35.27
C LEU A 35 -26.14 6.79 35.82
N THR A 36 -26.87 7.16 36.86
CA THR A 36 -26.78 8.50 37.46
C THR A 36 -25.37 8.80 37.96
N VAL A 37 -24.74 7.86 38.66
CA VAL A 37 -23.36 8.01 39.13
C VAL A 37 -22.41 8.13 37.92
N ASP A 38 -22.52 7.24 36.94
CA ASP A 38 -21.68 7.26 35.75
C ASP A 38 -21.84 8.55 34.93
N LEU A 39 -23.07 9.03 34.74
CA LEU A 39 -23.38 10.29 34.04
C LEU A 39 -22.89 11.50 34.82
N ALA A 40 -22.94 11.48 36.15
CA ALA A 40 -22.40 12.56 36.98
C ALA A 40 -20.87 12.64 36.83
N PHE A 41 -20.18 11.49 36.91
CA PHE A 41 -18.75 11.42 36.67
C PHE A 41 -18.38 11.76 35.23
N PHE A 42 -19.16 11.33 34.23
CA PHE A 42 -18.95 11.67 32.82
C PHE A 42 -19.09 13.17 32.59
N SER A 43 -20.14 13.78 33.14
CA SER A 43 -20.38 15.23 33.08
C SER A 43 -19.26 16.01 33.76
N ALA A 44 -18.78 15.57 34.92
CA ALA A 44 -17.64 16.17 35.61
C ALA A 44 -16.34 16.10 34.80
N ASN A 45 -16.15 15.04 33.99
CA ASN A 45 -15.02 14.97 33.07
C ASN A 45 -15.24 15.79 31.80
N LEU A 46 -16.49 15.99 31.37
CA LEU A 46 -16.84 16.89 30.26
C LEU A 46 -16.49 18.35 30.59
N ILE A 47 -16.69 18.78 31.83
CA ILE A 47 -16.27 20.13 32.28
C ILE A 47 -14.76 20.33 32.12
N LYS A 48 -13.95 19.28 32.31
CA LYS A 48 -12.48 19.35 32.09
C LYS A 48 -12.11 19.54 30.61
N VAL A 49 -13.03 19.30 29.67
CA VAL A 49 -12.82 19.59 28.25
C VAL A 49 -12.67 21.10 28.05
N GLU A 50 -13.44 21.93 28.75
CA GLU A 50 -13.36 23.40 28.69
C GLU A 50 -12.03 23.92 29.25
N TYR A 51 -11.47 23.25 30.27
CA TYR A 51 -10.19 23.61 30.90
C TYR A 51 -8.95 22.97 30.22
N GLY A 52 -9.06 22.53 28.97
CA GLY A 52 -7.92 22.08 28.16
C GLY A 52 -7.99 20.63 27.65
N GLY A 53 -9.01 19.86 28.05
CA GLY A 53 -9.25 18.52 27.50
C GLY A 53 -9.72 18.51 26.04
N TRP A 54 -10.15 19.66 25.49
CA TRP A 54 -10.51 19.79 24.08
C TRP A 54 -9.29 19.66 23.14
N PHE A 55 -8.10 20.04 23.59
CA PHE A 55 -6.90 20.06 22.73
C PHE A 55 -6.48 18.65 22.29
N PRO A 56 -6.31 17.65 23.19
CA PRO A 56 -6.02 16.27 22.78
C PRO A 56 -7.10 15.66 21.88
N LEU A 57 -8.37 16.03 22.08
CA LEU A 57 -9.49 15.56 21.25
C LEU A 57 -9.39 16.11 19.83
N VAL A 58 -9.15 17.42 19.68
CA VAL A 58 -8.95 18.06 18.37
C VAL A 58 -7.72 17.51 17.68
N LEU A 59 -6.61 17.34 18.41
CA LEU A 59 -5.39 16.76 17.85
C LEU A 59 -5.62 15.31 17.38
N GLY A 60 -6.30 14.50 18.19
CA GLY A 60 -6.68 13.14 17.83
C GLY A 60 -7.58 13.09 16.60
N LEU A 61 -8.58 13.98 16.52
CA LEU A 61 -9.45 14.11 15.35
C LEU A 61 -8.65 14.50 14.10
N LEU A 62 -7.72 15.45 14.21
CA LEU A 62 -6.87 15.88 13.10
C LEU A 62 -6.00 14.72 12.60
N VAL A 63 -5.29 14.04 13.50
CA VAL A 63 -4.48 12.86 13.16
C VAL A 63 -5.34 11.76 12.53
N PHE A 64 -6.54 11.52 13.07
CA PHE A 64 -7.48 10.56 12.50
C PHE A 64 -7.92 10.94 11.09
N VAL A 65 -8.22 12.21 10.82
CA VAL A 65 -8.57 12.70 9.48
C VAL A 65 -7.41 12.50 8.50
N VAL A 66 -6.18 12.81 8.92
CA VAL A 66 -4.97 12.61 8.10
C VAL A 66 -4.77 11.13 7.79
N MET A 67 -4.80 10.26 8.80
CA MET A 67 -4.58 8.82 8.65
C MET A 67 -5.69 8.15 7.84
N SER A 68 -6.95 8.50 8.08
CA SER A 68 -8.09 7.96 7.32
C SER A 68 -8.08 8.44 5.87
N THR A 69 -7.62 9.67 5.61
CA THR A 69 -7.42 10.18 4.24
C THR A 69 -6.28 9.46 3.54
N TRP A 70 -5.13 9.27 4.22
CA TRP A 70 -4.01 8.50 3.68
C TRP A 70 -4.39 7.07 3.32
N ARG A 71 -5.03 6.36 4.27
CA ARG A 71 -5.47 4.98 4.05
C ARG A 71 -6.41 4.86 2.86
N ARG A 72 -7.40 5.76 2.76
CA ARG A 72 -8.38 5.73 1.67
C ARG A 72 -7.75 6.08 0.32
N GLY A 73 -6.90 7.10 0.26
CA GLY A 73 -6.19 7.47 -0.96
C GLY A 73 -5.29 6.33 -1.47
N ARG A 74 -4.56 5.66 -0.57
CA ARG A 74 -3.75 4.48 -0.90
C ARG A 74 -4.59 3.33 -1.47
N GLU A 75 -5.76 3.08 -0.90
CA GLU A 75 -6.69 2.05 -1.38
C GLU A 75 -7.20 2.36 -2.79
N LEU A 76 -7.56 3.62 -3.06
CA LEU A 76 -8.03 4.07 -4.38
C LEU A 76 -6.94 3.94 -5.44
N VAL A 77 -5.71 4.38 -5.14
CA VAL A 77 -4.55 4.22 -6.05
C VAL A 77 -4.33 2.74 -6.37
N LEU A 78 -4.29 1.88 -5.35
CA LEU A 78 -4.11 0.44 -5.55
C LEU A 78 -5.24 -0.19 -6.38
N ARG A 79 -6.47 0.31 -6.24
CA ARG A 79 -7.61 -0.17 -7.02
C ARG A 79 -7.49 0.23 -8.48
N GLU A 80 -7.14 1.47 -8.77
CA GLU A 80 -6.97 1.97 -10.14
C GLU A 80 -5.84 1.21 -10.84
N MET A 81 -4.72 0.97 -10.14
CA MET A 81 -3.61 0.14 -10.63
C MET A 81 -4.05 -1.28 -11.01
N LYS A 82 -5.03 -1.85 -10.30
CA LYS A 82 -5.55 -3.20 -10.61
C LYS A 82 -6.56 -3.20 -11.77
N GLN A 83 -7.28 -2.10 -12.00
CA GLN A 83 -8.38 -2.04 -12.96
C GLN A 83 -7.91 -1.74 -14.40
N GLY A 84 -6.69 -1.24 -14.60
CA GLY A 84 -6.17 -0.84 -15.92
C GLY A 84 -5.20 -1.83 -16.60
N GLY A 85 -4.88 -2.97 -16.00
CA GLY A 85 -3.81 -3.86 -16.47
C GLY A 85 -4.24 -4.87 -17.53
N LEU A 86 -3.54 -4.92 -18.67
CA LEU A 86 -3.63 -6.03 -19.63
C LEU A 86 -2.97 -7.27 -19.01
N SER A 87 -3.52 -8.47 -19.19
CA SER A 87 -2.94 -9.69 -18.64
C SER A 87 -1.56 -9.97 -19.25
N LEU A 88 -0.59 -10.25 -18.39
CA LEU A 88 0.80 -10.46 -18.81
C LEU A 88 0.93 -11.65 -19.77
N GLU A 89 0.21 -12.75 -19.50
CA GLU A 89 0.23 -13.94 -20.35
C GLU A 89 -0.28 -13.65 -21.76
N THR A 90 -1.42 -12.96 -21.88
CA THR A 90 -2.00 -12.59 -23.19
C THR A 90 -1.10 -11.62 -23.94
N PHE A 91 -0.43 -10.72 -23.23
CA PHE A 91 0.53 -9.80 -23.83
C PHE A 91 1.78 -10.52 -24.37
N ILE A 92 2.37 -11.43 -23.58
CA ILE A 92 3.49 -12.26 -24.01
C ILE A 92 3.08 -13.12 -25.21
N ALA A 93 1.85 -13.65 -25.19
CA ALA A 93 1.25 -14.38 -26.31
C ALA A 93 1.24 -13.53 -27.60
N SER A 94 0.72 -12.30 -27.50
CA SER A 94 0.58 -11.36 -28.62
C SER A 94 1.91 -10.86 -29.18
N ILE A 95 2.88 -10.55 -28.33
CA ILE A 95 4.18 -10.01 -28.77
C ILE A 95 4.96 -11.02 -29.60
N ALA A 96 4.84 -12.33 -29.35
CA ALA A 96 5.57 -13.28 -30.19
C ALA A 96 5.01 -13.42 -31.59
N ASN A 97 3.73 -13.10 -31.79
CA ASN A 97 3.14 -13.09 -33.14
C ASN A 97 3.67 -11.90 -33.95
N HIS A 98 4.02 -10.78 -33.28
CA HIS A 98 4.57 -9.58 -33.89
C HIS A 98 5.75 -9.05 -33.06
N PRO A 99 6.93 -9.71 -33.16
CA PRO A 99 8.07 -9.36 -32.31
C PRO A 99 8.62 -7.97 -32.67
N PRO A 100 8.74 -7.05 -31.69
CA PRO A 100 9.39 -5.76 -31.89
C PRO A 100 10.92 -5.93 -32.02
N LEU A 101 11.61 -4.84 -32.38
CA LEU A 101 13.07 -4.84 -32.47
C LEU A 101 13.70 -5.21 -31.12
N ARG A 102 14.65 -6.14 -31.13
CA ARG A 102 15.38 -6.53 -29.93
C ARG A 102 16.71 -5.79 -29.80
N VAL A 103 17.02 -5.34 -28.59
CA VAL A 103 18.33 -4.77 -28.25
C VAL A 103 19.03 -5.64 -27.21
N PRO A 104 20.37 -5.73 -27.25
CA PRO A 104 21.13 -6.47 -26.26
C PRO A 104 20.92 -5.87 -24.87
N GLY A 105 21.02 -6.72 -23.86
CA GLY A 105 20.94 -6.35 -22.45
C GLY A 105 19.69 -6.80 -21.72
N THR A 106 19.62 -6.40 -20.46
CA THR A 106 18.55 -6.80 -19.52
C THR A 106 17.74 -5.58 -19.10
N ALA A 107 16.43 -5.62 -19.32
CA ALA A 107 15.51 -4.62 -18.77
C ALA A 107 14.80 -5.17 -17.54
N ILE A 108 14.88 -4.44 -16.43
CA ILE A 108 14.14 -4.74 -15.20
C ILE A 108 13.00 -3.74 -15.08
N PHE A 109 11.76 -4.21 -15.18
CA PHE A 109 10.55 -3.42 -15.01
C PHE A 109 10.01 -3.65 -13.60
N LEU A 110 9.97 -2.60 -12.79
CA LEU A 110 9.38 -2.69 -11.46
C LEU A 110 7.85 -2.66 -11.56
N THR A 111 7.18 -3.60 -10.89
CA THR A 111 5.72 -3.70 -10.86
C THR A 111 5.20 -4.16 -9.50
N ALA A 112 4.09 -3.56 -9.07
CA ALA A 112 3.36 -3.97 -7.87
C ALA A 112 2.39 -5.14 -8.13
N ASN A 113 2.06 -5.41 -9.39
CA ASN A 113 1.17 -6.49 -9.79
C ASN A 113 1.88 -7.40 -10.80
N GLN A 114 2.00 -8.68 -10.43
CA GLN A 114 2.78 -9.68 -11.18
C GLN A 114 2.02 -10.24 -12.39
N ASP A 115 0.69 -10.12 -12.40
CA ASP A 115 -0.17 -10.73 -13.43
C ASP A 115 -0.59 -9.73 -14.51
N SER A 116 -0.32 -8.44 -14.30
CA SER A 116 -0.57 -7.37 -15.26
C SER A 116 0.72 -6.88 -15.92
N VAL A 117 0.63 -6.48 -17.19
CA VAL A 117 1.75 -5.85 -17.90
C VAL A 117 2.12 -4.51 -17.23
N PRO A 118 3.39 -4.29 -16.85
CA PRO A 118 3.82 -3.02 -16.26
C PRO A 118 3.62 -1.86 -17.24
N HIS A 119 3.09 -0.73 -16.76
CA HIS A 119 2.90 0.47 -17.59
C HIS A 119 4.21 0.96 -18.22
N ALA A 120 5.33 0.85 -17.51
CA ALA A 120 6.65 1.21 -18.04
C ALA A 120 7.04 0.39 -19.29
N LEU A 121 6.65 -0.89 -19.34
CA LEU A 121 6.89 -1.76 -20.51
C LEU A 121 6.02 -1.34 -21.69
N LEU A 122 4.73 -1.08 -21.46
CA LEU A 122 3.81 -0.60 -22.51
C LEU A 122 4.26 0.74 -23.07
N HIS A 123 4.69 1.66 -22.20
CA HIS A 123 5.16 2.97 -22.61
C HIS A 123 6.49 2.89 -23.39
N ASN A 124 7.42 2.04 -22.95
CA ASN A 124 8.66 1.77 -23.67
C ASN A 124 8.37 1.25 -25.10
N LEU A 125 7.46 0.29 -25.24
CA LEU A 125 7.08 -0.23 -26.56
C LEU A 125 6.34 0.79 -27.42
N LYS A 126 5.48 1.62 -26.83
CA LYS A 126 4.74 2.66 -27.55
C LYS A 126 5.70 3.70 -28.19
N HIS A 127 6.71 4.12 -27.45
CA HIS A 127 7.60 5.22 -27.87
C HIS A 127 8.89 4.73 -28.52
N ASN A 128 9.56 3.74 -27.92
CA ASN A 128 10.85 3.25 -28.40
C ASN A 128 10.70 2.07 -29.37
N LYS A 129 9.57 1.34 -29.32
CA LYS A 129 9.31 0.16 -30.18
C LYS A 129 10.39 -0.93 -30.08
N VAL A 130 11.04 -1.01 -28.92
CA VAL A 130 12.18 -1.89 -28.66
C VAL A 130 11.87 -2.77 -27.46
N LEU A 131 12.35 -4.00 -27.48
CA LEU A 131 12.34 -4.94 -26.35
C LEU A 131 13.77 -5.37 -26.06
N HIS A 132 14.13 -5.60 -24.81
CA HIS A 132 15.46 -6.12 -24.49
C HIS A 132 15.50 -7.63 -24.72
N GLU A 133 16.69 -8.20 -24.93
CA GLU A 133 16.87 -9.65 -25.02
C GLU A 133 16.42 -10.38 -23.77
N ARG A 134 16.47 -9.72 -22.61
CA ARG A 134 15.98 -10.25 -21.34
C ARG A 134 15.10 -9.23 -20.63
N ASN A 135 13.85 -9.59 -20.36
CA ASN A 135 12.89 -8.71 -19.71
C ASN A 135 12.47 -9.32 -18.38
N VAL A 136 12.80 -8.65 -17.29
CA VAL A 136 12.51 -9.12 -15.93
C VAL A 136 11.47 -8.21 -15.31
N LEU A 137 10.35 -8.79 -14.91
CA LEU A 137 9.34 -8.13 -14.09
C LEU A 137 9.73 -8.33 -12.63
N LEU A 138 10.16 -7.25 -11.99
CA LEU A 138 10.59 -7.26 -10.60
C LEU A 138 9.45 -6.76 -9.69
N THR A 139 9.08 -7.58 -8.72
CA THR A 139 8.18 -7.20 -7.63
C THR A 139 8.95 -7.26 -6.32
N VAL A 140 8.85 -6.19 -5.52
CA VAL A 140 9.45 -6.11 -4.19
C VAL A 140 8.34 -6.15 -3.16
N GLU A 141 8.35 -7.18 -2.32
CA GLU A 141 7.37 -7.40 -1.26
C GLU A 141 8.02 -7.19 0.10
N THR A 142 7.29 -6.55 1.01
CA THR A 142 7.67 -6.43 2.41
C THR A 142 6.86 -7.43 3.22
N LEU A 143 7.54 -8.28 3.97
CA LEU A 143 6.95 -9.30 4.83
C LEU A 143 6.61 -8.74 6.21
N ASP A 144 5.62 -9.36 6.86
CA ASP A 144 5.25 -9.07 8.25
C ASP A 144 6.24 -9.66 9.27
N THR A 145 7.29 -10.35 8.81
CA THR A 145 8.41 -10.83 9.62
C THR A 145 9.56 -9.83 9.63
N PRO A 146 10.37 -9.76 10.71
CA PRO A 146 11.44 -8.77 10.82
C PRO A 146 12.52 -8.95 9.75
N THR A 147 12.80 -10.18 9.34
CA THR A 147 13.76 -10.56 8.29
C THR A 147 13.14 -11.61 7.38
N ALA A 148 13.47 -11.56 6.09
CA ALA A 148 13.09 -12.62 5.16
C ALA A 148 14.04 -13.83 5.27
N ASP A 149 13.47 -15.05 5.26
CA ASP A 149 14.25 -16.28 5.24
C ASP A 149 15.01 -16.42 3.91
N SER A 150 16.23 -16.97 3.97
CA SER A 150 17.14 -17.02 2.82
C SER A 150 16.58 -17.77 1.61
N GLY A 151 15.68 -18.74 1.83
CA GLY A 151 15.05 -19.52 0.77
C GLY A 151 13.87 -18.83 0.10
N GLU A 152 13.21 -17.88 0.78
CA GLU A 152 12.00 -17.21 0.29
C GLU A 152 12.25 -15.78 -0.20
N ARG A 153 13.44 -15.24 0.13
CA ARG A 153 13.88 -13.88 -0.21
C ARG A 153 13.88 -13.60 -1.71
N VAL A 154 14.11 -14.61 -2.55
CA VAL A 154 14.10 -14.48 -4.00
C VAL A 154 13.34 -15.64 -4.62
N GLU A 155 12.35 -15.31 -5.43
CA GLU A 155 11.64 -16.27 -6.26
C GLU A 155 11.74 -15.85 -7.72
N LEU A 156 12.18 -16.79 -8.57
CA LEU A 156 12.41 -16.55 -9.98
C LEU A 156 11.62 -17.57 -10.79
N THR A 157 10.75 -17.06 -11.66
CA THR A 157 9.92 -17.89 -12.54
C THR A 157 10.13 -17.46 -13.99
N ALA A 158 10.45 -18.40 -14.88
CA ALA A 158 10.49 -18.13 -16.31
C ALA A 158 9.06 -18.13 -16.88
N LEU A 159 8.68 -17.04 -17.54
CA LEU A 159 7.37 -16.91 -18.19
C LEU A 159 7.44 -17.32 -19.67
N GLY A 160 8.64 -17.66 -20.15
CA GLY A 160 8.91 -17.97 -21.55
C GLY A 160 9.14 -16.72 -22.38
N ARG A 161 9.65 -16.91 -23.60
CA ARG A 161 9.89 -15.81 -24.56
C ARG A 161 10.68 -14.65 -23.95
N GLU A 162 11.72 -15.05 -23.23
CA GLU A 162 12.68 -14.14 -22.60
C GLU A 162 12.10 -13.18 -21.56
N PHE A 163 10.88 -13.47 -21.09
CA PHE A 163 10.27 -12.86 -19.93
C PHE A 163 10.52 -13.70 -18.67
N TYR A 164 10.89 -13.00 -17.60
CA TYR A 164 11.12 -13.60 -16.28
C TYR A 164 10.34 -12.80 -15.24
N ARG A 165 9.76 -13.50 -14.28
CA ARG A 165 9.17 -12.94 -13.07
C ARG A 165 10.17 -13.10 -11.93
N LEU A 166 10.48 -12.01 -11.25
CA LEU A 166 11.39 -11.99 -10.13
C LEU A 166 10.68 -11.33 -8.94
N VAL A 167 10.51 -12.08 -7.86
CA VAL A 167 9.95 -11.57 -6.61
C VAL A 167 11.07 -11.50 -5.58
N MET A 168 11.25 -10.33 -4.99
CA MET A 168 12.18 -10.10 -3.90
C MET A 168 11.40 -9.79 -2.63
N ARG A 169 11.66 -10.53 -1.56
CA ARG A 169 10.98 -10.39 -0.28
C ARG A 169 11.95 -9.88 0.78
N PHE A 170 11.56 -8.82 1.47
CA PHE A 170 12.35 -8.22 2.56
C PHE A 170 11.50 -8.19 3.83
N GLY A 171 12.11 -8.42 4.99
CA GLY A 171 11.42 -8.22 6.27
C GLY A 171 11.15 -6.74 6.55
N PHE A 172 10.16 -6.44 7.40
CA PHE A 172 9.79 -5.05 7.71
C PHE A 172 10.90 -4.25 8.41
N SER A 173 11.88 -4.92 9.03
CA SER A 173 13.04 -4.26 9.67
C SER A 173 14.26 -4.15 8.73
N GLU A 174 14.17 -4.67 7.51
CA GLU A 174 15.27 -4.69 6.56
C GLU A 174 15.23 -3.46 5.65
N GLU A 175 16.40 -2.91 5.34
CA GLU A 175 16.53 -1.92 4.28
C GLU A 175 16.62 -2.65 2.93
N PRO A 176 15.64 -2.50 2.02
CA PRO A 176 15.65 -3.22 0.76
C PRO A 176 16.76 -2.68 -0.15
N ASP A 177 17.67 -3.56 -0.55
CA ASP A 177 18.76 -3.28 -1.49
C ASP A 177 18.62 -4.19 -2.71
N VAL A 178 17.92 -3.68 -3.72
CA VAL A 178 17.63 -4.42 -4.95
C VAL A 178 18.91 -4.76 -5.72
N PRO A 179 19.85 -3.82 -5.98
CA PRO A 179 21.09 -4.14 -6.68
C PRO A 179 21.92 -5.24 -6.00
N ARG A 180 22.05 -5.17 -4.67
CA ARG A 180 22.78 -6.19 -3.91
C ARG A 180 22.10 -7.56 -3.96
N THR A 181 20.77 -7.58 -3.88
CA THR A 181 19.99 -8.82 -3.96
C THR A 181 20.10 -9.45 -5.35
N LEU A 182 20.06 -8.63 -6.43
CA LEU A 182 20.26 -9.11 -7.80
C LEU A 182 21.63 -9.78 -8.02
N GLN A 183 22.69 -9.25 -7.42
CA GLN A 183 24.02 -9.88 -7.47
C GLN A 183 24.02 -11.27 -6.80
N GLN A 184 23.24 -11.45 -5.73
CA GLN A 184 23.10 -12.75 -5.07
C GLN A 184 22.31 -13.75 -5.93
N CYS A 185 21.36 -13.27 -6.74
CA CYS A 185 20.61 -14.11 -7.70
C CYS A 185 21.49 -14.79 -8.75
N GLN A 186 22.73 -14.32 -8.97
CA GLN A 186 23.68 -14.99 -9.86
C GLN A 186 23.91 -16.46 -9.45
N LYS A 187 23.82 -16.77 -8.16
CA LYS A 187 23.94 -18.14 -7.62
C LYS A 187 22.74 -19.03 -7.93
N LEU A 188 21.58 -18.45 -8.29
CA LEU A 188 20.34 -19.16 -8.63
C LEU A 188 20.23 -19.47 -10.14
N GLY A 189 21.33 -19.35 -10.89
CA GLY A 189 21.40 -19.74 -12.30
C GLY A 189 21.05 -18.64 -13.31
N LEU A 190 20.85 -17.40 -12.84
CA LEU A 190 20.60 -16.24 -13.70
C LEU A 190 21.57 -15.10 -13.37
N PRO A 191 22.74 -15.01 -14.05
CA PRO A 191 23.65 -13.89 -13.86
C PRO A 191 22.98 -12.60 -14.32
N PHE A 192 23.05 -11.57 -13.49
CA PHE A 192 22.67 -10.20 -13.85
C PHE A 192 23.95 -9.38 -13.93
N ASP A 193 24.30 -8.93 -15.12
CA ASP A 193 25.35 -7.92 -15.26
C ASP A 193 24.71 -6.54 -15.02
N MET A 194 25.08 -5.89 -13.93
CA MET A 194 24.58 -4.57 -13.59
C MET A 194 24.93 -3.55 -14.68
N MET A 195 26.03 -3.70 -15.42
CA MET A 195 26.43 -2.76 -16.49
C MET A 195 25.51 -2.81 -17.70
N ASP A 196 24.94 -3.97 -17.97
CA ASP A 196 24.03 -4.23 -19.10
C ASP A 196 22.55 -4.30 -18.65
N THR A 197 22.29 -3.91 -17.39
CA THR A 197 20.95 -3.91 -16.80
C THR A 197 20.40 -2.49 -16.68
N THR A 198 19.27 -2.23 -17.30
CA THR A 198 18.53 -0.97 -17.21
C THR A 198 17.26 -1.14 -16.37
N PHE A 199 17.05 -0.25 -15.40
CA PHE A 199 15.86 -0.25 -14.56
C PHE A 199 14.82 0.70 -15.12
N PHE A 200 13.65 0.15 -15.44
CA PHE A 200 12.47 0.90 -15.86
C PHE A 200 11.51 0.99 -14.68
N LEU A 201 11.24 2.22 -14.27
CA LEU A 201 10.24 2.53 -13.25
C LEU A 201 9.13 3.38 -13.85
N SER A 202 7.89 3.02 -13.56
CA SER A 202 6.75 3.92 -13.77
C SER A 202 6.65 4.82 -12.55
N ARG A 203 6.81 6.13 -12.74
CA ARG A 203 6.55 7.11 -11.67
C ARG A 203 5.09 7.54 -11.79
N GLU A 204 4.28 7.15 -10.83
CA GLU A 204 2.87 7.52 -10.79
C GLU A 204 2.73 8.92 -10.20
N ASN A 205 2.41 9.90 -11.06
CA ASN A 205 2.01 11.21 -10.60
C ASN A 205 0.52 11.17 -10.28
N ILE A 206 0.20 11.16 -9.00
CA ILE A 206 -1.17 11.17 -8.48
C ILE A 206 -1.75 12.57 -8.71
N VAL A 207 -2.78 12.66 -9.56
CA VAL A 207 -3.51 13.90 -9.86
C VAL A 207 -4.93 13.76 -9.31
N ALA A 208 -5.37 14.72 -8.50
CA ALA A 208 -6.76 14.75 -8.02
C ALA A 208 -7.70 15.05 -9.19
N SER A 209 -8.67 14.18 -9.43
CA SER A 209 -9.67 14.28 -10.50
C SER A 209 -11.08 14.32 -9.90
N GLU A 210 -12.08 14.79 -10.66
CA GLU A 210 -13.49 14.82 -10.19
C GLU A 210 -14.16 13.43 -10.22
N ARG A 211 -13.40 12.36 -10.42
CA ARG A 211 -13.91 10.99 -10.44
C ARG A 211 -14.29 10.53 -9.03
N ALA A 212 -15.32 9.70 -8.94
CA ALA A 212 -15.94 9.30 -7.68
C ALA A 212 -15.06 8.33 -6.85
N GLY A 213 -14.14 8.87 -6.04
CA GLY A 213 -13.32 8.10 -5.10
C GLY A 213 -13.46 8.57 -3.65
N MET A 214 -13.21 9.86 -3.40
CA MET A 214 -13.40 10.52 -2.11
C MET A 214 -13.72 12.02 -2.30
N ALA A 215 -13.86 12.77 -1.20
CA ALA A 215 -14.19 14.19 -1.29
C ALA A 215 -12.96 15.00 -1.77
N LEU A 216 -13.15 15.97 -2.67
CA LEU A 216 -12.07 16.75 -3.30
C LEU A 216 -11.04 17.35 -2.32
N TRP A 217 -11.46 17.76 -1.13
CA TRP A 217 -10.52 18.30 -0.12
C TRP A 217 -9.61 17.21 0.46
N ARG A 218 -10.11 15.97 0.57
CA ARG A 218 -9.32 14.79 0.97
C ARG A 218 -8.36 14.39 -0.15
N ASP A 219 -8.76 14.51 -1.42
CA ASP A 219 -7.87 14.24 -2.55
C ASP A 219 -6.70 15.23 -2.58
N LYS A 220 -6.98 16.52 -2.38
CA LYS A 220 -5.93 17.55 -2.26
C LYS A 220 -4.99 17.28 -1.08
N LEU A 221 -5.54 16.91 0.08
CA LEU A 221 -4.74 16.54 1.26
C LEU A 221 -3.86 15.31 0.97
N PHE A 222 -4.42 14.28 0.36
CA PHE A 222 -3.69 13.06 -0.01
C PHE A 222 -2.58 13.35 -1.03
N ALA A 223 -2.88 14.11 -2.09
CA ALA A 223 -1.89 14.51 -3.09
C ALA A 223 -0.75 15.32 -2.48
N PHE A 224 -1.04 16.22 -1.54
CA PHE A 224 -0.02 16.95 -0.79
C PHE A 224 0.86 16.00 0.06
N LEU A 225 0.25 15.08 0.81
CA LEU A 225 0.99 14.10 1.62
C LEU A 225 1.86 13.18 0.74
N ALA A 226 1.32 12.69 -0.37
CA ALA A 226 2.00 11.80 -1.30
C ALA A 226 3.23 12.47 -1.95
N ARG A 227 3.13 13.76 -2.29
CA ARG A 227 4.27 14.54 -2.82
C ARG A 227 5.42 14.70 -1.83
N ASN A 228 5.13 14.66 -0.52
CA ASN A 228 6.13 14.76 0.53
C ASN A 228 6.65 13.39 1.00
N ALA A 229 6.03 12.28 0.54
CA ALA A 229 6.49 10.95 0.88
C ALA A 229 7.78 10.60 0.13
N MET A 230 8.63 9.76 0.73
CA MET A 230 9.86 9.31 0.08
C MET A 230 9.53 8.57 -1.23
N PRO A 231 10.20 8.91 -2.35
CA PRO A 231 10.04 8.20 -3.61
C PRO A 231 10.47 6.74 -3.49
N ALA A 232 9.76 5.83 -4.17
CA ALA A 232 10.10 4.41 -4.21
C ALA A 232 11.53 4.13 -4.73
N THR A 233 12.05 4.97 -5.63
CA THR A 233 13.41 4.84 -6.16
C THR A 233 14.50 5.09 -5.11
N ALA A 234 14.27 6.04 -4.21
CA ALA A 234 15.14 6.30 -3.07
C ALA A 234 15.04 5.17 -2.03
N PHE A 235 13.83 4.65 -1.81
CA PHE A 235 13.59 3.55 -0.87
C PHE A 235 14.27 2.25 -1.30
N PHE A 236 14.22 1.88 -2.59
CA PHE A 236 14.84 0.65 -3.11
C PHE A 236 16.31 0.80 -3.54
N ARG A 237 16.93 1.97 -3.28
CA ARG A 237 18.34 2.29 -3.59
C ARG A 237 18.75 2.02 -5.04
N ILE A 238 17.86 2.32 -5.98
CA ILE A 238 18.11 2.06 -7.40
C ILE A 238 19.08 3.13 -7.93
N PRO A 239 20.21 2.74 -8.57
CA PRO A 239 21.24 3.68 -9.00
C PRO A 239 20.72 4.59 -10.13
N GLY A 240 20.82 5.91 -9.93
CA GLY A 240 20.24 6.92 -10.82
C GLY A 240 20.85 6.98 -12.23
N ASN A 241 22.06 6.47 -12.44
CA ASN A 241 22.73 6.45 -13.76
C ASN A 241 22.24 5.34 -14.71
N ARG A 242 21.35 4.44 -14.24
CA ARG A 242 20.77 3.33 -15.03
C ARG A 242 19.24 3.27 -14.90
N LEU A 243 18.66 4.38 -14.46
CA LEU A 243 17.26 4.53 -14.17
C LEU A 243 16.58 5.28 -15.32
N VAL A 244 15.60 4.65 -15.95
CA VAL A 244 14.66 5.32 -16.84
C VAL A 244 13.33 5.43 -16.11
N GLU A 245 13.01 6.63 -15.63
CA GLU A 245 11.69 6.94 -15.07
C GLU A 245 10.73 7.34 -16.20
N LEU A 246 9.66 6.57 -16.37
CA LEU A 246 8.57 6.89 -17.29
C LEU A 246 7.38 7.38 -16.45
N GLY A 247 7.09 8.68 -16.53
CA GLY A 247 6.00 9.28 -15.77
C GLY A 247 4.65 8.91 -16.36
N THR A 248 3.76 8.33 -15.55
CA THR A 248 2.35 8.10 -15.88
C THR A 248 1.48 8.88 -14.90
N GLN A 249 0.51 9.65 -15.40
CA GLN A 249 -0.47 10.33 -14.54
C GLN A 249 -1.55 9.34 -14.13
N VAL A 250 -1.80 9.26 -12.82
CA VAL A 250 -2.90 8.47 -12.25
C VAL A 250 -3.90 9.46 -11.67
N GLU A 251 -5.10 9.48 -12.23
CA GLU A 251 -6.21 10.28 -11.73
C GLU A 251 -6.98 9.52 -10.64
N ILE A 252 -7.16 10.14 -9.47
CA ILE A 252 -7.94 9.60 -8.34
C ILE A 252 -9.07 10.54 -7.93
#